data_AF-A0A7T7V007-F1
#
_entry.id   AF-A0A7T7V007-F1
#
_cell.length_a   1.000
_cell.length_b   1.000
_cell.length_c   1.000
_cell.angle_alpha   90.00
_cell.angle_beta   90.00
_cell.angle_gamma   90.00
#
_symmetry.space_group_name_H-M   'P 1'
#
loop_
_entity.id
_entity.type
_entity.pdbx_description
1 polymer ?
#
loop_
_entity_poly.entity_id
_entity_poly.type
_entity_poly.pdbx_seq_one_letter_code
_entity_poly.pdbx_strand_id
1 'polypeptide(L)'
;MKKNISTFVFGILLTTSTLSFSTVIKAQAVASQKTDGSAVTEQVLKDILEKNRSYYQQGKVADYIPELGKADAKSIAISVISENGKIINVGDTDKKFTIQSISKIISLMIAVREKGEQDIFDKMGYFGTDKPFNHFSNLETSGKPLNPMMNAGAILTTSLIGGEGEVPFKKILEMIQYITKNSNINYSKKVYNSERETGHRNRGMFYIMKNSGLITGNEDKLNNYFKQCSIEVTAEDLAKIGYFFAHQCTRYDGDTTYKNADIAQLVESQMLIAGMYEFSGEYARTVGLPSKSGVGGGITVSVPGKMGIGVYSPALDQHGNSLAGYHMILDLVKKYNLSLFR
;
A
#
# COMPACT_ATOMS: atom_id res chain seq x y z
N MET A 1 -85.10 3.88 -8.10
CA MET A 1 -85.63 5.25 -7.96
C MET A 1 -84.77 6.21 -8.79
N LYS A 2 -85.42 7.11 -9.52
CA LYS A 2 -84.86 8.04 -10.51
C LYS A 2 -84.03 9.19 -9.90
N LYS A 3 -83.27 9.84 -10.79
CA LYS A 3 -82.74 11.24 -10.81
C LYS A 3 -81.31 11.42 -10.25
N ASN A 4 -80.38 12.18 -10.86
CA ASN A 4 -80.32 12.97 -12.11
C ASN A 4 -78.90 13.60 -12.24
N ILE A 5 -78.62 14.21 -13.42
CA ILE A 5 -77.68 15.34 -13.73
C ILE A 5 -76.21 14.97 -13.95
N SER A 6 -75.47 15.56 -14.90
CA SER A 6 -75.73 16.21 -16.19
C SER A 6 -74.39 16.34 -16.91
N THR A 7 -74.44 16.38 -18.23
CA THR A 7 -73.37 16.73 -19.15
C THR A 7 -72.80 18.12 -18.83
N PHE A 8 -71.47 18.25 -18.75
CA PHE A 8 -70.79 19.54 -18.93
C PHE A 8 -69.41 19.34 -19.56
N VAL A 9 -69.20 20.01 -20.69
CA VAL A 9 -68.00 20.03 -21.52
C VAL A 9 -67.15 21.24 -21.10
N PHE A 10 -65.88 21.03 -20.76
CA PHE A 10 -64.81 22.03 -20.70
C PHE A 10 -63.52 21.23 -20.96
N GLY A 11 -62.72 21.44 -22.01
CA GLY A 11 -62.15 22.71 -22.44
C GLY A 11 -60.79 22.88 -21.76
N ILE A 12 -59.75 22.20 -22.24
CA ILE A 12 -58.35 22.45 -21.83
C ILE A 12 -57.52 22.74 -23.07
N LEU A 13 -56.99 23.96 -23.09
CA LEU A 13 -56.08 24.55 -24.08
C LEU A 13 -54.82 23.69 -24.26
N LEU A 14 -54.49 23.39 -25.52
CA LEU A 14 -53.11 23.10 -25.91
C LEU A 14 -52.31 24.40 -25.92
N THR A 15 -51.38 24.56 -24.98
CA THR A 15 -50.26 25.51 -25.11
C THR A 15 -49.08 24.76 -25.69
N THR A 16 -48.82 24.94 -26.98
CA THR A 16 -47.64 24.44 -27.68
C THR A 16 -46.41 25.26 -27.30
N SER A 17 -45.61 24.77 -26.36
CA SER A 17 -44.24 25.28 -26.16
C SER A 17 -43.30 24.55 -27.12
N THR A 18 -42.98 25.19 -28.23
CA THR A 18 -41.90 24.79 -29.14
C THR A 18 -40.56 24.94 -28.41
N LEU A 19 -40.04 23.85 -27.83
CA LEU A 19 -38.61 23.78 -27.51
C LEU A 19 -37.84 23.73 -28.83
N SER A 20 -37.21 24.85 -29.16
CA SER A 20 -36.28 24.97 -30.27
C SER A 20 -35.17 23.92 -30.13
N PHE A 21 -35.03 23.07 -31.15
CA PHE A 21 -34.03 22.01 -31.29
C PHE A 21 -32.56 22.47 -31.21
N SER A 22 -32.31 23.78 -31.08
CA SER A 22 -30.98 24.40 -31.07
C SER A 22 -30.35 24.54 -29.67
N THR A 23 -31.09 24.25 -28.58
CA THR A 23 -30.55 24.32 -27.20
C THR A 23 -30.11 22.96 -26.63
N VAL A 24 -30.44 21.86 -27.30
CA VAL A 24 -30.05 20.50 -26.86
C VAL A 24 -28.63 20.12 -27.35
N ILE A 25 -28.08 20.86 -28.32
CA ILE A 25 -26.75 20.56 -28.90
C ILE A 25 -25.58 21.24 -28.15
N LYS A 26 -25.84 22.12 -27.16
CA LYS A 26 -24.78 22.81 -26.40
C LYS A 26 -24.58 22.34 -24.95
N ALA A 27 -25.32 21.34 -24.47
CA ALA A 27 -25.20 20.82 -23.10
C ALA A 27 -24.37 19.52 -22.99
N GLN A 28 -23.80 19.01 -24.08
CA GLN A 28 -22.92 17.83 -24.09
C GLN A 28 -21.46 18.13 -24.44
N ALA A 29 -21.06 19.40 -24.39
CA ALA A 29 -19.68 19.84 -24.56
C ALA A 29 -19.16 20.54 -23.29
N VAL A 30 -19.38 19.94 -22.12
CA VAL A 30 -18.65 20.30 -20.90
C VAL A 30 -17.60 19.21 -20.68
N ALA A 31 -16.44 19.46 -21.28
CA ALA A 31 -15.12 18.93 -20.93
C ALA A 31 -15.03 17.43 -20.57
N SER A 32 -15.21 16.57 -21.57
CA SER A 32 -14.28 15.44 -21.69
C SER A 32 -12.93 16.03 -22.11
N GLN A 33 -12.15 16.54 -21.16
CA GLN A 33 -10.71 16.64 -21.39
C GLN A 33 -10.25 15.22 -21.67
N LYS A 34 -9.94 14.95 -22.95
CA LYS A 34 -9.06 13.85 -23.31
C LYS A 34 -7.83 14.04 -22.42
N THR A 35 -7.69 13.21 -21.39
CA THR A 35 -6.39 13.02 -20.75
C THR A 35 -5.46 12.71 -21.89
N ASP A 36 -4.46 13.56 -22.11
CA ASP A 36 -3.44 13.28 -23.10
C ASP A 36 -2.87 11.89 -22.73
N GLY A 37 -3.25 10.89 -23.52
CA GLY A 37 -3.07 9.46 -23.26
C GLY A 37 -1.62 9.03 -23.44
N SER A 38 -0.69 9.91 -23.10
CA SER A 38 0.73 9.63 -23.09
C SER A 38 1.01 8.57 -22.04
N ALA A 39 1.68 7.49 -22.44
CA ALA A 39 2.21 6.52 -21.50
C ALA A 39 3.17 7.22 -20.52
N VAL A 40 3.34 6.66 -19.32
CA VAL A 40 4.40 7.11 -18.41
C VAL A 40 5.74 7.01 -19.16
N THR A 41 6.51 8.10 -19.17
CA THR A 41 7.83 8.17 -19.81
C THR A 41 8.91 8.43 -18.79
N GLU A 42 10.14 8.04 -19.11
CA GLU A 42 11.31 8.33 -18.29
C GLU A 42 11.49 9.84 -18.07
N GLN A 43 11.24 10.67 -19.09
CA GLN A 43 11.33 12.12 -18.96
C GLN A 43 10.33 12.68 -17.94
N VAL A 44 9.08 12.19 -17.96
CA VAL A 44 8.08 12.62 -16.97
C VAL A 44 8.50 12.22 -15.55
N LEU A 45 9.07 11.02 -15.37
CA LEU A 45 9.56 10.60 -14.06
C LEU A 45 10.78 11.41 -13.60
N LYS A 46 11.68 11.81 -14.52
CA LYS A 46 12.78 12.75 -14.24
C LYS A 46 12.27 14.09 -13.77
N ASP A 47 11.31 14.68 -14.48
CA ASP A 47 10.75 15.99 -14.12
C ASP A 47 10.06 15.94 -12.74
N ILE A 48 9.30 14.86 -12.46
CA ILE A 48 8.67 14.64 -11.16
C ILE A 48 9.73 14.46 -10.06
N LEU A 49 10.77 13.68 -10.30
CA LEU A 49 11.82 13.45 -9.31
C LEU A 49 12.58 14.75 -8.98
N GLU A 50 13.00 15.50 -9.99
CA GLU A 50 13.76 16.74 -9.78
C GLU A 50 12.93 17.82 -9.08
N LYS A 51 11.64 17.95 -9.43
CA LYS A 51 10.71 18.85 -8.75
C LYS A 51 10.62 18.57 -7.24
N ASN A 52 10.68 17.30 -6.85
CA ASN A 52 10.45 16.85 -5.48
C ASN A 52 11.74 16.54 -4.70
N ARG A 53 12.92 16.65 -5.33
CA ARG A 53 14.20 16.30 -4.73
C ARG A 53 14.46 17.06 -3.42
N SER A 54 14.17 18.35 -3.36
CA SER A 54 14.50 19.21 -2.21
C SER A 54 13.77 18.86 -0.91
N TYR A 55 12.69 18.07 -0.98
CA TYR A 55 11.95 17.64 0.22
C TYR A 55 12.81 16.85 1.21
N TYR A 56 13.95 16.29 0.79
CA TYR A 56 14.88 15.63 1.74
C TYR A 56 15.32 16.56 2.88
N GLN A 57 15.37 17.87 2.64
CA GLN A 57 15.79 18.88 3.61
C GLN A 57 14.77 19.12 4.73
N GLN A 58 13.51 18.74 4.48
CA GLN A 58 12.40 18.93 5.41
C GLN A 58 12.07 17.64 6.18
N GLY A 59 12.55 16.49 5.70
CA GLY A 59 12.39 15.20 6.36
C GLY A 59 13.59 14.82 7.24
N LYS A 60 13.43 13.73 7.99
CA LYS A 60 14.48 13.15 8.84
C LYS A 60 14.68 11.68 8.52
N VAL A 61 15.92 11.24 8.38
CA VAL A 61 16.24 9.82 8.26
C VAL A 61 15.91 9.12 9.59
N ALA A 62 15.29 7.94 9.52
CA ALA A 62 14.99 7.15 10.70
C ALA A 62 16.27 6.78 11.46
N ASP A 63 16.32 7.09 12.76
CA ASP A 63 17.50 6.91 13.61
C ASP A 63 17.22 6.18 14.92
N TYR A 64 16.02 5.61 15.09
CA TYR A 64 15.68 4.83 16.29
C TYR A 64 16.50 3.54 16.43
N ILE A 65 17.07 3.05 15.31
CA ILE A 65 18.17 2.10 15.32
C ILE A 65 19.39 2.66 14.58
N PRO A 66 20.62 2.42 15.07
CA PRO A 66 21.84 2.95 14.48
C PRO A 66 22.05 2.64 13.00
N GLU A 67 21.60 1.48 12.50
CA GLU A 67 21.81 1.11 11.10
C GLU A 67 20.92 1.87 10.11
N LEU A 68 19.71 2.29 10.51
CA LEU A 68 18.85 3.10 9.64
C LEU A 68 19.37 4.54 9.52
N GLY A 69 19.96 5.08 10.59
CA GLY A 69 20.51 6.44 10.62
C GLY A 69 21.69 6.69 9.68
N LYS A 70 22.20 5.64 9.04
CA LYS A 70 23.31 5.70 8.06
C LYS A 70 22.85 5.94 6.63
N ALA A 71 21.54 5.92 6.37
CA ALA A 71 21.03 6.17 5.02
C ALA A 71 21.35 7.59 4.57
N ASP A 72 21.72 7.76 3.29
CA ASP A 72 21.94 9.07 2.72
C ASP A 72 20.60 9.75 2.44
N ALA A 73 20.30 10.80 3.20
CA ALA A 73 19.07 11.58 3.09
C ALA A 73 18.78 12.05 1.66
N LYS A 74 19.82 12.30 0.85
CA LYS A 74 19.68 12.81 -0.53
C LYS A 74 19.31 11.74 -1.55
N SER A 75 19.43 10.45 -1.19
CA SER A 75 19.08 9.37 -2.10
C SER A 75 17.60 9.44 -2.48
N ILE A 76 17.31 9.33 -3.76
CA ILE A 76 15.94 9.40 -4.29
C ILE A 76 15.79 8.57 -5.55
N ALA A 77 14.75 7.76 -5.62
CA ALA A 77 14.43 6.96 -6.79
C ALA A 77 12.91 6.81 -6.97
N ILE A 78 12.49 6.69 -8.22
CA ILE A 78 11.14 6.31 -8.61
C ILE A 78 11.21 5.25 -9.72
N SER A 79 10.40 4.21 -9.58
CA SER A 79 10.20 3.16 -10.57
C SER A 79 8.72 2.96 -10.83
N VAL A 80 8.36 2.76 -12.09
CA VAL A 80 7.01 2.44 -12.53
C VAL A 80 7.05 1.20 -13.41
N ILE A 81 6.20 0.23 -13.09
CA ILE A 81 5.87 -0.89 -13.96
C ILE A 81 4.53 -0.57 -14.61
N SER A 82 4.55 -0.18 -15.88
CA SER A 82 3.33 0.15 -16.62
C SER A 82 2.47 -1.08 -16.92
N GLU A 83 1.25 -0.88 -17.42
CA GLU A 83 0.23 -1.92 -17.64
C GLU A 83 0.73 -3.12 -18.45
N ASN A 84 1.60 -2.88 -19.43
CA ASN A 84 2.19 -3.93 -20.28
C ASN A 84 3.47 -4.56 -19.69
N GLY A 85 3.78 -4.33 -18.41
CA GLY A 85 4.96 -4.87 -17.74
C GLY A 85 6.26 -4.11 -18.03
N LYS A 86 6.23 -3.02 -18.82
CA LYS A 86 7.43 -2.20 -19.07
C LYS A 86 7.86 -1.47 -17.79
N ILE A 87 9.14 -1.63 -17.47
CA ILE A 87 9.82 -1.01 -16.33
C ILE A 87 10.41 0.34 -16.76
N ILE A 88 10.21 1.37 -15.94
CA ILE A 88 10.77 2.71 -16.14
C ILE A 88 11.35 3.17 -14.80
N ASN A 89 12.65 3.43 -14.78
CA ASN A 89 13.44 3.71 -13.59
C ASN A 89 14.10 5.09 -13.70
N VAL A 90 14.07 5.89 -12.62
CA VAL A 90 14.76 7.18 -12.54
C VAL A 90 15.32 7.40 -11.14
N GLY A 91 16.53 7.96 -11.04
CA GLY A 91 17.21 8.29 -9.79
C GLY A 91 18.18 7.19 -9.34
N ASP A 92 18.35 7.05 -8.03
CA ASP A 92 19.29 6.10 -7.40
C ASP A 92 18.72 4.67 -7.38
N THR A 93 18.41 4.12 -8.56
CA THR A 93 17.58 2.90 -8.69
C THR A 93 18.27 1.62 -8.23
N ASP A 94 19.61 1.60 -8.19
CA ASP A 94 20.39 0.47 -7.68
C ASP A 94 20.59 0.52 -6.15
N LYS A 95 20.12 1.58 -5.49
CA LYS A 95 20.27 1.75 -4.05
C LYS A 95 19.37 0.76 -3.32
N LYS A 96 20.00 -0.18 -2.62
CA LYS A 96 19.30 -1.09 -1.72
C LYS A 96 18.98 -0.43 -0.38
N PHE A 97 17.81 -0.74 0.15
CA PHE A 97 17.35 -0.34 1.48
C PHE A 97 16.46 -1.45 2.06
N THR A 98 16.32 -1.48 3.39
CA THR A 98 15.44 -2.48 4.02
C THR A 98 13.97 -2.15 3.81
N ILE A 99 13.18 -3.14 3.39
CA ILE A 99 11.77 -3.04 3.04
C ILE A 99 10.87 -2.65 4.24
N GLN A 100 11.30 -2.98 5.46
CA GLN A 100 10.62 -2.63 6.71
C GLN A 100 9.13 -3.02 6.69
N SER A 101 8.24 -2.13 7.16
CA SER A 101 6.79 -2.36 7.23
C SER A 101 6.13 -2.69 5.89
N ILE A 102 6.80 -2.50 4.74
CA ILE A 102 6.26 -2.93 3.46
C ILE A 102 6.16 -4.45 3.39
N SER A 103 7.05 -5.20 4.06
CA SER A 103 7.01 -6.67 4.13
C SER A 103 5.68 -7.24 4.67
N LYS A 104 4.93 -6.45 5.45
CA LYS A 104 3.67 -6.84 6.09
C LYS A 104 2.59 -7.27 5.08
N ILE A 105 2.59 -6.68 3.88
CA ILE A 105 1.63 -7.04 2.83
C ILE A 105 1.92 -8.45 2.27
N ILE A 106 3.20 -8.85 2.24
CA ILE A 106 3.64 -10.17 1.79
C ILE A 106 3.34 -11.22 2.86
N SER A 107 3.60 -10.93 4.14
CA SER A 107 3.26 -11.86 5.21
C SER A 107 1.75 -12.06 5.34
N LEU A 108 0.94 -11.01 5.16
CA LEU A 108 -0.53 -11.12 5.12
C LEU A 108 -0.98 -12.03 3.98
N MET A 109 -0.48 -11.80 2.76
CA MET A 109 -0.77 -12.65 1.60
C MET A 109 -0.48 -14.12 1.92
N ILE A 110 0.70 -14.44 2.45
CA ILE A 110 1.09 -15.83 2.74
C ILE A 110 0.20 -16.44 3.84
N ALA A 111 -0.02 -15.72 4.94
CA ALA A 111 -0.84 -16.22 6.04
C ALA A 111 -2.28 -16.53 5.60
N VAL A 112 -2.89 -15.64 4.82
CA VAL A 112 -4.24 -15.83 4.27
C VAL A 112 -4.28 -16.99 3.27
N ARG A 113 -3.25 -17.18 2.44
CA ARG A 113 -3.17 -18.34 1.53
C ARG A 113 -3.11 -19.67 2.28
N GLU A 114 -2.46 -19.70 3.43
CA GLU A 114 -2.27 -20.94 4.20
C GLU A 114 -3.42 -21.25 5.15
N LYS A 115 -4.11 -20.21 5.65
CA LYS A 115 -5.10 -20.35 6.73
C LYS A 115 -6.51 -19.91 6.32
N GLY A 116 -6.65 -19.16 5.23
CA GLY A 116 -7.90 -18.49 4.88
C GLY A 116 -8.05 -17.15 5.60
N GLU A 117 -8.80 -16.23 4.99
CA GLU A 117 -8.99 -14.87 5.51
C GLU A 117 -9.68 -14.88 6.88
N GLN A 118 -10.76 -15.66 7.01
CA GLN A 118 -11.53 -15.76 8.25
C GLN A 118 -10.65 -16.15 9.45
N ASP A 119 -9.80 -17.17 9.30
CA ASP A 119 -8.91 -17.62 10.38
C ASP A 119 -7.90 -16.55 10.82
N ILE A 120 -7.51 -15.65 9.92
CA ILE A 120 -6.60 -14.54 10.23
C ILE A 120 -7.35 -13.42 10.93
N PHE A 121 -8.50 -13.00 10.40
CA PHE A 121 -9.26 -11.85 10.91
C PHE A 121 -10.21 -12.19 12.07
N ASP A 122 -10.46 -13.46 12.37
CA ASP A 122 -11.03 -13.84 13.67
C ASP A 122 -10.09 -13.50 14.83
N LYS A 123 -8.79 -13.29 14.54
CA LYS A 123 -7.75 -12.96 15.52
C LYS A 123 -7.32 -11.48 15.50
N MET A 124 -7.75 -10.69 14.52
CA MET A 124 -7.43 -9.25 14.40
C MET A 124 -8.47 -8.49 13.56
N GLY A 125 -8.58 -7.18 13.71
CA GLY A 125 -9.54 -6.38 12.94
C GLY A 125 -9.11 -6.04 11.50
N TYR A 126 -9.99 -5.34 10.79
CA TYR A 126 -9.73 -4.68 9.50
C TYR A 126 -9.53 -3.17 9.65
N PHE A 127 -9.38 -2.64 10.86
CA PHE A 127 -9.63 -1.23 11.14
C PHE A 127 -8.47 -0.32 10.73
N GLY A 128 -8.78 0.85 10.15
CA GLY A 128 -7.83 1.96 10.12
C GLY A 128 -7.56 2.53 11.52
N THR A 129 -6.60 3.45 11.63
CA THR A 129 -6.26 4.09 12.92
C THR A 129 -5.64 5.46 12.71
N ASP A 130 -5.86 6.37 13.66
CA ASP A 130 -5.15 7.65 13.79
C ASP A 130 -3.91 7.53 14.69
N LYS A 131 -3.61 6.32 15.20
CA LYS A 131 -2.51 6.06 16.13
C LYS A 131 -1.26 5.57 15.42
N PRO A 132 -0.06 5.86 15.98
CA PRO A 132 1.19 5.34 15.47
C PRO A 132 1.18 3.84 15.27
N PHE A 133 1.91 3.36 14.27
CA PHE A 133 1.96 1.95 13.88
C PHE A 133 2.42 0.97 14.98
N ASN A 134 3.08 1.49 16.02
CA ASN A 134 3.58 0.76 17.18
C ASN A 134 2.71 0.97 18.43
N HIS A 135 1.52 1.58 18.29
CA HIS A 135 0.53 1.70 19.33
C HIS A 135 -0.11 0.33 19.61
N PHE A 136 -0.25 -0.03 20.89
CA PHE A 136 -0.65 -1.38 21.31
C PHE A 136 -1.67 -1.41 22.45
N SER A 137 -2.17 -0.26 22.93
CA SER A 137 -3.12 -0.25 24.06
C SER A 137 -4.43 -0.98 23.73
N ASN A 138 -4.79 -1.08 22.44
CA ASN A 138 -5.90 -1.90 21.97
C ASN A 138 -5.72 -3.39 22.31
N LEU A 139 -4.49 -3.89 22.47
CA LEU A 139 -4.25 -5.28 22.88
C LEU A 139 -4.71 -5.52 24.32
N GLU A 140 -4.61 -4.52 25.19
CA GLU A 140 -5.06 -4.65 26.58
C GLU A 140 -6.58 -4.51 26.70
N THR A 141 -7.20 -3.65 25.88
CA THR A 141 -8.65 -3.39 25.97
C THR A 141 -9.50 -4.35 25.15
N SER A 142 -9.05 -4.73 23.94
CA SER A 142 -9.80 -5.58 23.02
C SER A 142 -9.22 -6.99 22.87
N GLY A 143 -8.03 -7.25 23.42
CA GLY A 143 -7.35 -8.53 23.33
C GLY A 143 -6.75 -8.87 21.95
N LYS A 144 -6.98 -8.04 20.93
CA LYS A 144 -6.61 -8.32 19.52
C LYS A 144 -5.99 -7.11 18.81
N PRO A 145 -5.10 -7.33 17.82
CA PRO A 145 -4.60 -6.25 16.96
C PRO A 145 -5.70 -5.59 16.12
N LEU A 146 -5.52 -4.31 15.76
CA LEU A 146 -6.50 -3.57 14.95
C LEU A 146 -6.52 -3.99 13.48
N ASN A 147 -5.36 -4.28 12.91
CA ASN A 147 -5.15 -4.64 11.50
C ASN A 147 -3.73 -5.23 11.29
N PRO A 148 -3.49 -5.93 10.17
CA PRO A 148 -2.18 -6.50 9.82
C PRO A 148 -1.08 -5.47 9.47
N MET A 149 -1.42 -4.21 9.22
CA MET A 149 -0.43 -3.17 8.84
C MET A 149 0.27 -2.53 10.04
N MET A 150 -0.31 -2.64 11.24
CA MET A 150 0.33 -2.29 12.51
C MET A 150 1.28 -3.38 13.00
N ASN A 151 2.22 -3.02 13.89
CA ASN A 151 3.24 -3.97 14.35
C ASN A 151 2.65 -5.19 15.05
N ALA A 152 1.67 -5.00 15.94
CA ALA A 152 1.03 -6.12 16.63
C ALA A 152 0.38 -7.11 15.64
N GLY A 153 -0.37 -6.59 14.67
CA GLY A 153 -1.02 -7.41 13.65
C GLY A 153 -0.01 -8.11 12.74
N ALA A 154 1.08 -7.42 12.36
CA ALA A 154 2.14 -8.02 11.56
C ALA A 154 2.92 -9.11 12.31
N ILE A 155 3.22 -8.91 13.60
CA ILE A 155 3.87 -9.93 14.43
C ILE A 155 2.96 -11.16 14.54
N LEU A 156 1.66 -10.95 14.80
CA LEU A 156 0.68 -12.03 14.82
C LEU A 156 0.59 -12.73 13.45
N THR A 157 0.47 -11.98 12.37
CA THR A 157 0.40 -12.50 10.99
C THR A 157 1.62 -13.37 10.67
N THR A 158 2.83 -12.88 10.92
CA THR A 158 4.07 -13.65 10.70
C THR A 158 4.13 -14.89 11.59
N SER A 159 3.58 -14.84 12.82
CA SER A 159 3.54 -15.97 13.75
C SER A 159 2.55 -17.10 13.35
N LEU A 160 1.61 -16.79 12.45
CA LEU A 160 0.58 -17.71 11.95
C LEU A 160 0.98 -18.42 10.65
N ILE A 161 2.03 -17.94 9.96
CA ILE A 161 2.61 -18.62 8.80
C ILE A 161 3.19 -19.97 9.26
N GLY A 162 2.81 -21.04 8.58
CA GLY A 162 3.16 -22.40 8.97
C GLY A 162 4.64 -22.72 8.80
N GLY A 163 5.17 -23.55 9.70
CA GLY A 163 6.54 -24.01 9.71
C GLY A 163 7.28 -23.62 10.99
N GLU A 164 8.34 -24.36 11.30
CA GLU A 164 9.15 -24.16 12.49
C GLU A 164 10.42 -23.34 12.18
N GLY A 165 10.98 -22.73 13.22
CA GLY A 165 12.23 -21.95 13.12
C GLY A 165 12.14 -20.87 12.04
N GLU A 166 13.04 -20.92 11.05
CA GLU A 166 13.15 -19.89 10.01
C GLU A 166 12.25 -20.12 8.78
N VAL A 167 11.45 -21.20 8.76
CA VAL A 167 10.60 -21.52 7.60
C VAL A 167 9.63 -20.37 7.24
N PRO A 168 8.93 -19.73 8.19
CA PRO A 168 8.08 -18.58 7.87
C PRO A 168 8.82 -17.43 7.16
N PHE A 169 10.03 -17.09 7.64
CA PHE A 169 10.85 -16.06 7.00
C PHE A 169 11.27 -16.46 5.58
N LYS A 170 11.69 -17.71 5.36
CA LYS A 170 12.08 -18.20 4.04
C LYS A 170 10.95 -18.08 3.03
N LYS A 171 9.72 -18.46 3.41
CA LYS A 171 8.53 -18.29 2.56
C LYS A 171 8.29 -16.83 2.15
N ILE A 172 8.47 -15.89 3.08
CA ILE A 172 8.35 -14.45 2.80
C ILE A 172 9.44 -13.99 1.83
N LEU A 173 10.69 -14.38 2.07
CA LEU A 173 11.81 -14.04 1.21
C LEU A 173 11.64 -14.60 -0.20
N GLU A 174 11.27 -15.88 -0.32
CA GLU A 174 11.02 -16.56 -1.59
C GLU A 174 9.84 -15.94 -2.35
N MET A 175 8.79 -15.50 -1.65
CA MET A 175 7.67 -14.79 -2.28
C MET A 175 8.13 -13.44 -2.86
N ILE A 176 8.93 -12.68 -2.13
CA ILE A 176 9.49 -11.42 -2.65
C ILE A 176 10.38 -11.70 -3.85
N GLN A 177 11.29 -12.67 -3.77
CA GLN A 177 12.16 -13.08 -4.88
C GLN A 177 11.36 -13.52 -6.11
N TYR A 178 10.26 -14.26 -5.90
CA TYR A 178 9.36 -14.66 -6.98
C TYR A 178 8.72 -13.45 -7.64
N ILE A 179 8.10 -12.55 -6.85
CA ILE A 179 7.37 -11.37 -7.34
C ILE A 179 8.29 -10.45 -8.14
N THR A 180 9.50 -10.23 -7.64
CA THR A 180 10.47 -9.32 -8.25
C THR A 180 11.29 -9.96 -9.36
N LYS A 181 11.20 -11.29 -9.51
CA LYS A 181 12.07 -12.12 -10.35
C LYS A 181 13.55 -11.87 -10.06
N ASN A 182 13.89 -11.73 -8.78
CA ASN A 182 15.23 -11.39 -8.32
C ASN A 182 15.66 -12.34 -7.18
N SER A 183 16.34 -13.43 -7.54
CA SER A 183 16.86 -14.42 -6.58
C SER A 183 18.00 -13.90 -5.70
N ASN A 184 18.54 -12.71 -5.99
CA ASN A 184 19.64 -12.10 -5.22
C ASN A 184 19.14 -11.26 -4.04
N ILE A 185 17.82 -11.07 -3.90
CA ILE A 185 17.25 -10.41 -2.72
C ILE A 185 17.58 -11.24 -1.49
N ASN A 186 18.09 -10.58 -0.47
CA ASN A 186 18.42 -11.15 0.83
C ASN A 186 18.13 -10.09 1.91
N TYR A 187 18.48 -10.36 3.16
CA TYR A 187 18.26 -9.43 4.27
C TYR A 187 19.57 -8.88 4.84
N SER A 188 19.51 -7.65 5.33
CA SER A 188 20.60 -7.01 6.05
C SER A 188 20.72 -7.62 7.45
N LYS A 189 21.77 -8.43 7.66
CA LYS A 189 22.10 -8.98 8.99
C LYS A 189 22.35 -7.87 10.02
N LYS A 190 22.90 -6.73 9.60
CA LYS A 190 23.17 -5.58 10.47
C LYS A 190 21.88 -4.95 10.98
N VAL A 191 20.94 -4.63 10.07
CA VAL A 191 19.63 -4.09 10.46
C VAL A 191 18.85 -5.10 11.29
N TYR A 192 18.86 -6.38 10.91
CA TYR A 192 18.22 -7.45 11.69
C TYR A 192 18.73 -7.50 13.13
N ASN A 193 20.05 -7.52 13.34
CA ASN A 193 20.62 -7.56 14.68
C ASN A 193 20.24 -6.29 15.48
N SER A 194 20.29 -5.12 14.84
CA SER A 194 19.95 -3.84 15.48
C SER A 194 18.47 -3.75 15.88
N GLU A 195 17.55 -4.15 14.99
CA GLU A 195 16.11 -4.28 15.27
C GLU A 195 15.85 -5.28 16.40
N ARG A 196 16.51 -6.45 16.35
CA ARG A 196 16.35 -7.48 17.37
C ARG A 196 16.84 -7.00 18.73
N GLU A 197 17.99 -6.35 18.82
CA GLU A 197 18.54 -5.89 20.11
C GLU A 197 17.68 -4.79 20.76
N THR A 198 17.16 -3.86 19.97
CA THR A 198 16.39 -2.69 20.45
C THR A 198 14.87 -2.87 20.46
N GLY A 199 14.37 -3.98 19.90
CA GLY A 199 12.94 -4.26 19.69
C GLY A 199 12.11 -4.55 20.95
N HIS A 200 12.39 -3.90 22.08
CA HIS A 200 11.69 -4.11 23.37
C HIS A 200 10.18 -3.93 23.26
N ARG A 201 9.71 -2.92 22.52
CA ARG A 201 8.26 -2.69 22.33
C ARG A 201 7.62 -3.84 21.54
N ASN A 202 8.29 -4.35 20.51
CA ASN A 202 7.81 -5.50 19.73
C ASN A 202 7.77 -6.78 20.59
N ARG A 203 8.76 -6.99 21.48
CA ARG A 203 8.71 -8.05 22.49
C ARG A 203 7.54 -7.90 23.45
N GLY A 204 7.29 -6.68 23.95
CA GLY A 204 6.13 -6.41 24.79
C GLY A 204 4.82 -6.84 24.13
N MET A 205 4.58 -6.40 22.88
CA MET A 205 3.41 -6.82 22.11
C MET A 205 3.35 -8.34 21.90
N PHE A 206 4.48 -8.99 21.63
CA PHE A 206 4.56 -10.44 21.48
C PHE A 206 4.11 -11.16 22.76
N TYR A 207 4.60 -10.77 23.93
CA TYR A 207 4.22 -11.39 25.19
C TYR A 207 2.77 -11.07 25.61
N ILE A 208 2.27 -9.87 25.32
CA ILE A 208 0.85 -9.54 25.54
C ILE A 208 -0.05 -10.46 24.69
N MET A 209 0.25 -10.62 23.40
CA MET A 209 -0.51 -11.51 22.51
C MET A 209 -0.32 -12.99 22.85
N LYS A 210 0.83 -13.38 23.41
CA LYS A 210 1.04 -14.73 23.94
C LYS A 210 0.19 -14.97 25.19
N ASN A 211 0.10 -13.99 26.08
CA ASN A 211 -0.75 -14.07 27.28
C ASN A 211 -2.23 -14.18 26.92
N SER A 212 -2.70 -13.52 25.85
CA SER A 212 -4.08 -13.65 25.37
C SER A 212 -4.35 -14.91 24.51
N GLY A 213 -3.34 -15.77 24.32
CA GLY A 213 -3.47 -17.01 23.55
C GLY A 213 -3.47 -16.84 22.03
N LEU A 214 -3.21 -15.63 21.51
CA LEU A 214 -3.13 -15.39 20.07
C LEU A 214 -1.84 -15.93 19.45
N ILE A 215 -0.75 -15.93 20.22
CA ILE A 215 0.56 -16.44 19.78
C ILE A 215 0.98 -17.60 20.67
N THR A 216 1.40 -18.69 20.02
CA THR A 216 2.08 -19.82 20.66
C THR A 216 3.56 -19.85 20.29
N GLY A 217 4.39 -20.50 21.11
CA GLY A 217 5.82 -20.66 20.87
C GLY A 217 6.71 -19.62 21.57
N ASN A 218 7.94 -19.49 21.08
CA ASN A 218 9.00 -18.63 21.63
C ASN A 218 9.28 -17.42 20.69
N GLU A 219 10.29 -16.62 21.04
CA GLU A 219 10.69 -15.45 20.24
C GLU A 219 11.26 -15.78 18.85
N ASP A 220 11.41 -17.05 18.45
CA ASP A 220 11.83 -17.37 17.06
C ASP A 220 10.80 -16.86 16.04
N LYS A 221 9.51 -16.85 16.41
CA LYS A 221 8.46 -16.23 15.59
C LYS A 221 8.63 -14.72 15.48
N LEU A 222 9.05 -14.06 16.57
CA LEU A 222 9.38 -12.63 16.55
C LEU A 222 10.66 -12.35 15.75
N ASN A 223 11.64 -13.26 15.79
CA ASN A 223 12.85 -13.18 14.96
C ASN A 223 12.52 -13.24 13.47
N ASN A 224 11.53 -14.04 13.04
CA ASN A 224 11.04 -14.02 11.66
C ASN A 224 10.46 -12.65 11.27
N TYR A 225 9.74 -11.98 12.18
CA TYR A 225 9.25 -10.61 11.97
C TYR A 225 10.41 -9.61 11.81
N PHE A 226 11.46 -9.67 12.62
CA PHE A 226 12.62 -8.79 12.46
C PHE A 226 13.37 -9.06 11.15
N LYS A 227 13.50 -10.33 10.74
CA LYS A 227 14.15 -10.68 9.48
C LYS A 227 13.38 -10.19 8.26
N GLN A 228 12.05 -10.34 8.21
CA GLN A 228 11.27 -9.83 7.07
C GLN A 228 11.39 -8.30 6.92
N CYS A 229 11.44 -7.55 8.02
CA CYS A 229 11.63 -6.10 7.99
C CYS A 229 13.01 -5.71 7.45
N SER A 230 13.99 -6.61 7.59
CA SER A 230 15.38 -6.39 7.20
C SER A 230 15.69 -6.83 5.76
N ILE A 231 14.71 -7.34 4.99
CA ILE A 231 14.91 -7.72 3.59
C ILE A 231 15.28 -6.47 2.78
N GLU A 232 16.34 -6.55 1.98
CA GLU A 232 16.86 -5.44 1.18
C GLU A 232 16.29 -5.46 -0.24
N VAL A 233 15.70 -4.35 -0.64
CA VAL A 233 15.05 -4.15 -1.94
C VAL A 233 15.45 -2.82 -2.57
N THR A 234 15.11 -2.65 -3.84
CA THR A 234 15.24 -1.38 -4.59
C THR A 234 13.87 -0.75 -4.85
N ALA A 235 13.85 0.47 -5.40
CA ALA A 235 12.60 1.10 -5.86
C ALA A 235 11.90 0.27 -6.96
N GLU A 236 12.66 -0.39 -7.85
CA GLU A 236 12.09 -1.29 -8.86
C GLU A 236 11.42 -2.51 -8.24
N ASP A 237 12.05 -3.14 -7.26
CA ASP A 237 11.46 -4.28 -6.54
C ASP A 237 10.13 -3.88 -5.88
N LEU A 238 10.04 -2.68 -5.29
CA LEU A 238 8.79 -2.14 -4.76
C LEU A 238 7.74 -1.89 -5.84
N ALA A 239 8.14 -1.42 -7.02
CA ALA A 239 7.23 -1.19 -8.13
C ALA A 239 6.67 -2.52 -8.67
N LYS A 240 7.50 -3.57 -8.73
CA LYS A 240 7.07 -4.94 -9.10
C LYS A 240 6.09 -5.52 -8.08
N ILE A 241 6.31 -5.28 -6.78
CA ILE A 241 5.35 -5.67 -5.73
C ILE A 241 4.02 -4.94 -5.90
N GLY A 242 4.05 -3.62 -6.15
CA GLY A 242 2.85 -2.84 -6.41
C GLY A 242 2.08 -3.33 -7.65
N TYR A 243 2.80 -3.67 -8.72
CA TYR A 243 2.24 -4.19 -9.96
C TYR A 243 1.57 -5.54 -9.74
N PHE A 244 2.23 -6.41 -8.96
CA PHE A 244 1.75 -7.75 -8.66
C PHE A 244 0.36 -7.73 -8.03
N PHE A 245 0.16 -6.89 -7.00
CA PHE A 245 -1.16 -6.74 -6.40
C PHE A 245 -2.16 -6.06 -7.36
N ALA A 246 -1.73 -5.05 -8.11
CA ALA A 246 -2.58 -4.34 -9.06
C ALA A 246 -3.16 -5.26 -10.14
N HIS A 247 -2.44 -6.34 -10.47
CA HIS A 247 -2.81 -7.32 -11.49
C HIS A 247 -3.21 -8.66 -10.87
N GLN A 248 -3.90 -8.62 -9.72
CA GLN A 248 -4.51 -9.80 -9.09
C GLN A 248 -3.51 -10.90 -8.77
N CYS A 249 -2.34 -10.53 -8.26
CA CYS A 249 -1.22 -11.43 -7.97
C CYS A 249 -0.63 -12.11 -9.23
N THR A 250 -0.63 -11.39 -10.37
CA THR A 250 0.11 -11.77 -11.59
C THR A 250 1.45 -11.04 -11.64
N ARG A 251 2.54 -11.76 -11.88
CA ARG A 251 3.88 -11.14 -11.96
C ARG A 251 4.00 -10.27 -13.21
N TYR A 252 4.87 -9.26 -13.15
CA TYR A 252 5.08 -8.28 -14.22
C TYR A 252 5.48 -8.85 -15.59
N ASP A 253 5.94 -10.11 -15.65
CA ASP A 253 6.29 -10.82 -16.88
C ASP A 253 5.18 -11.77 -17.38
N GLY A 254 3.98 -11.71 -16.79
CA GLY A 254 2.82 -12.51 -17.17
C GLY A 254 2.70 -13.86 -16.46
N ASP A 255 3.62 -14.19 -15.55
CA ASP A 255 3.52 -15.41 -14.74
C ASP A 255 2.33 -15.34 -13.77
N THR A 256 1.42 -16.32 -13.87
CA THR A 256 0.15 -16.38 -13.14
C THR A 256 0.15 -17.41 -12.00
N THR A 257 1.32 -17.93 -11.61
CA THR A 257 1.44 -19.00 -10.59
C THR A 257 0.69 -18.68 -9.28
N TYR A 258 0.64 -17.41 -8.87
CA TYR A 258 -0.07 -16.97 -7.66
C TYR A 258 -1.30 -16.10 -7.93
N LYS A 259 -1.84 -16.10 -9.16
CA LYS A 259 -3.00 -15.27 -9.51
C LYS A 259 -4.16 -15.56 -8.57
N ASN A 260 -4.62 -14.52 -7.88
CA ASN A 260 -5.72 -14.57 -6.94
C ASN A 260 -6.30 -13.16 -6.73
N ALA A 261 -7.50 -12.93 -7.25
CA ALA A 261 -8.14 -11.61 -7.18
C ALA A 261 -8.59 -11.25 -5.76
N ASP A 262 -9.10 -12.21 -4.98
CA ASP A 262 -9.60 -11.96 -3.63
C ASP A 262 -8.47 -11.55 -2.67
N ILE A 263 -7.31 -12.21 -2.79
CA ILE A 263 -6.11 -11.86 -2.01
C ILE A 263 -5.59 -10.48 -2.39
N ALA A 264 -5.54 -10.17 -3.69
CA ALA A 264 -5.13 -8.85 -4.12
C ALA A 264 -6.05 -7.77 -3.55
N GLN A 265 -7.37 -7.97 -3.68
CA GLN A 265 -8.37 -7.06 -3.14
C GLN A 265 -8.23 -6.88 -1.63
N LEU A 266 -8.03 -7.96 -0.88
CA LEU A 266 -7.81 -7.91 0.58
C LEU A 266 -6.58 -7.09 0.93
N VAL A 267 -5.44 -7.39 0.31
CA VAL A 267 -4.17 -6.71 0.58
C VAL A 267 -4.25 -5.24 0.19
N GLU A 268 -4.78 -4.93 -0.99
CA GLU A 268 -4.98 -3.55 -1.48
C GLU A 268 -5.93 -2.76 -0.56
N SER A 269 -6.99 -3.38 -0.07
CA SER A 269 -7.92 -2.74 0.88
C SER A 269 -7.22 -2.39 2.19
N GLN A 270 -6.40 -3.30 2.73
CA GLN A 270 -5.62 -3.03 3.94
C GLN A 270 -4.54 -1.96 3.72
N MET A 271 -3.90 -1.95 2.54
CA MET A 271 -2.96 -0.91 2.14
C MET A 271 -3.64 0.47 2.09
N LEU A 272 -4.85 0.57 1.52
CA LEU A 272 -5.57 1.83 1.39
C LEU A 272 -5.94 2.44 2.75
N ILE A 273 -6.42 1.63 3.70
CA ILE A 273 -6.97 2.14 4.97
C ILE A 273 -5.93 2.24 6.11
N ALA A 274 -4.83 1.50 6.03
CA ALA A 274 -3.85 1.40 7.12
C ALA A 274 -2.39 1.39 6.66
N GLY A 275 -2.11 1.59 5.37
CA GLY A 275 -0.79 1.38 4.82
C GLY A 275 0.20 2.54 4.96
N MET A 276 -0.28 3.76 5.25
CA MET A 276 0.50 5.00 5.34
C MET A 276 0.56 5.55 6.77
N TYR A 277 0.49 4.66 7.77
CA TYR A 277 0.50 4.99 9.21
C TYR A 277 -0.68 5.91 9.58
N GLU A 278 -0.51 6.86 10.50
CA GLU A 278 -1.54 7.84 10.90
C GLU A 278 -2.04 8.68 9.71
N PHE A 279 -1.23 8.79 8.65
CA PHE A 279 -1.56 9.54 7.45
C PHE A 279 -2.51 8.78 6.50
N SER A 280 -2.88 7.53 6.78
CA SER A 280 -3.66 6.68 5.85
C SER A 280 -5.00 7.31 5.44
N GLY A 281 -5.73 7.94 6.36
CA GLY A 281 -7.00 8.60 6.05
C GLY A 281 -6.85 9.80 5.11
N GLU A 282 -5.87 10.66 5.37
CA GLU A 282 -5.57 11.81 4.50
C GLU A 282 -4.97 11.37 3.16
N TYR A 283 -4.11 10.35 3.17
CA TYR A 283 -3.54 9.75 1.96
C TYR A 283 -4.64 9.17 1.05
N ALA A 284 -5.63 8.48 1.61
CA ALA A 284 -6.76 7.98 0.84
C ALA A 284 -7.57 9.11 0.20
N ARG A 285 -7.69 10.28 0.86
CA ARG A 285 -8.38 11.45 0.30
C ARG A 285 -7.57 12.19 -0.77
N THR A 286 -6.25 12.25 -0.62
CA THR A 286 -5.36 13.09 -1.44
C THR A 286 -4.76 12.33 -2.63
N VAL A 287 -4.31 11.10 -2.41
CA VAL A 287 -3.73 10.20 -3.43
C VAL A 287 -4.74 9.15 -3.89
N GLY A 288 -5.50 8.57 -2.97
CA GLY A 288 -6.59 7.64 -3.31
C GLY A 288 -6.13 6.34 -3.95
N LEU A 289 -4.99 5.80 -3.51
CA LEU A 289 -4.45 4.52 -3.99
C LEU A 289 -3.99 3.62 -2.84
N PRO A 290 -4.11 2.28 -2.98
CA PRO A 290 -3.46 1.33 -2.09
C PRO A 290 -1.95 1.54 -2.06
N SER A 291 -1.42 1.91 -0.89
CA SER A 291 0.02 2.13 -0.71
C SER A 291 0.50 1.55 0.62
N LYS A 292 1.77 1.11 0.66
CA LYS A 292 2.42 0.75 1.92
C LYS A 292 3.77 1.46 2.03
N SER A 293 3.92 2.18 3.13
CA SER A 293 5.16 2.84 3.51
C SER A 293 6.03 1.98 4.42
N GLY A 294 7.34 2.21 4.39
CA GLY A 294 8.32 1.63 5.31
C GLY A 294 9.30 2.69 5.80
N VAL A 295 9.64 2.66 7.09
CA VAL A 295 10.62 3.58 7.71
C VAL A 295 12.02 3.50 7.11
N GLY A 296 12.29 2.52 6.25
CA GLY A 296 13.48 2.48 5.41
C GLY A 296 13.47 3.52 4.28
N GLY A 297 12.41 4.31 4.10
CA GLY A 297 12.29 5.32 3.05
C GLY A 297 11.53 4.88 1.80
N GLY A 298 11.02 3.65 1.79
CA GLY A 298 10.29 3.09 0.66
C GLY A 298 8.80 3.38 0.74
N ILE A 299 8.15 3.51 -0.42
CA ILE A 299 6.69 3.37 -0.56
C ILE A 299 6.43 2.51 -1.79
N THR A 300 5.62 1.46 -1.64
CA THR A 300 5.03 0.70 -2.76
C THR A 300 3.59 1.16 -2.95
N VAL A 301 3.17 1.31 -4.20
CA VAL A 301 1.81 1.72 -4.58
C VAL A 301 1.28 0.73 -5.60
N SER A 302 0.05 0.28 -5.38
CA SER A 302 -0.72 -0.50 -6.32
C SER A 302 -1.73 0.42 -7.01
N VAL A 303 -1.74 0.42 -8.34
CA VAL A 303 -2.78 1.11 -9.14
C VAL A 303 -3.64 0.03 -9.77
N PRO A 304 -4.78 -0.34 -9.17
CA PRO A 304 -5.55 -1.51 -9.58
C PRO A 304 -5.83 -1.56 -11.09
N GLY A 305 -5.46 -2.68 -11.71
CA GLY A 305 -5.61 -2.94 -13.13
C GLY A 305 -4.72 -2.12 -14.07
N LYS A 306 -3.75 -1.35 -13.57
CA LYS A 306 -2.95 -0.42 -14.39
C LYS A 306 -1.45 -0.53 -14.20
N MET A 307 -0.93 -0.32 -12.99
CA MET A 307 0.53 -0.19 -12.80
C MET A 307 0.96 -0.43 -11.36
N GLY A 308 2.25 -0.68 -11.20
CA GLY A 308 2.92 -0.63 -9.91
C GLY A 308 3.88 0.54 -9.83
N ILE A 309 3.94 1.21 -8.68
CA ILE A 309 4.88 2.31 -8.45
C ILE A 309 5.69 1.98 -7.20
N GLY A 310 7.00 2.19 -7.28
CA GLY A 310 7.92 2.07 -6.16
C GLY A 310 8.74 3.34 -6.06
N VAL A 311 8.82 3.93 -4.88
CA VAL A 311 9.68 5.08 -4.60
C VAL A 311 10.57 4.79 -3.42
N TYR A 312 11.72 5.45 -3.42
CA TYR A 312 12.65 5.44 -2.31
C TYR A 312 13.16 6.86 -2.06
N SER A 313 13.02 7.33 -0.83
CA SER A 313 13.79 8.45 -0.28
C SER A 313 13.77 8.34 1.25
N PRO A 314 14.93 8.24 1.93
CA PRO A 314 15.00 7.89 3.34
C PRO A 314 14.63 9.03 4.29
N ALA A 315 14.55 10.28 3.82
CA ALA A 315 14.07 11.40 4.62
C ALA A 315 12.56 11.30 4.83
N LEU A 316 12.15 11.04 6.07
CA LEU A 316 10.75 10.81 6.46
C LEU A 316 10.08 12.07 7.00
N ASP A 317 8.77 12.16 6.81
CA ASP A 317 7.91 13.12 7.49
C ASP A 317 7.67 12.76 8.96
N GLN A 318 6.87 13.58 9.65
CA GLN A 318 6.49 13.36 11.05
C GLN A 318 5.67 12.08 11.31
N HIS A 319 5.09 11.47 10.27
CA HIS A 319 4.32 10.23 10.34
C HIS A 319 5.18 9.00 10.00
N GLY A 320 6.45 9.20 9.62
CA GLY A 320 7.37 8.13 9.23
C GLY A 320 7.25 7.70 7.76
N ASN A 321 6.61 8.50 6.91
CA ASN A 321 6.51 8.26 5.47
C ASN A 321 7.61 9.00 4.70
N SER A 322 8.10 8.42 3.60
CA SER A 322 9.04 9.10 2.71
C SER A 322 8.45 10.40 2.17
N LEU A 323 9.00 11.56 2.56
CA LEU A 323 8.42 12.86 2.25
C LEU A 323 8.50 13.17 0.74
N ALA A 324 9.71 13.07 0.17
CA ALA A 324 9.89 13.22 -1.27
C ALA A 324 9.14 12.13 -2.05
N GLY A 325 9.14 10.89 -1.55
CA GLY A 325 8.40 9.77 -2.14
C GLY A 325 6.90 10.03 -2.24
N TYR A 326 6.29 10.53 -1.18
CA TYR A 326 4.88 10.94 -1.15
C TYR A 326 4.56 11.99 -2.22
N HIS A 327 5.34 13.06 -2.29
CA HIS A 327 5.09 14.13 -3.26
C HIS A 327 5.31 13.68 -4.72
N MET A 328 6.30 12.81 -4.99
CA MET A 328 6.47 12.20 -6.31
C MET A 328 5.24 11.37 -6.71
N ILE A 329 4.71 10.56 -5.80
CA ILE A 329 3.49 9.78 -6.04
C ILE A 329 2.31 10.71 -6.31
N LEU A 330 2.11 11.74 -5.48
CA LEU A 330 1.00 12.68 -5.62
C LEU A 330 1.03 13.41 -6.97
N ASP A 331 2.20 13.87 -7.42
CA ASP A 331 2.37 14.52 -8.71
C ASP A 331 2.08 13.56 -9.87
N LEU A 332 2.55 12.31 -9.79
CA LEU A 332 2.29 11.29 -10.82
C LEU A 332 0.79 10.98 -10.90
N VAL A 333 0.14 10.80 -9.75
CA VAL A 333 -1.29 10.48 -9.66
C VAL A 333 -2.16 11.61 -10.21
N LYS A 334 -1.81 12.87 -9.90
CA LYS A 334 -2.50 14.05 -10.45
C LYS A 334 -2.31 14.15 -11.96
N LYS A 335 -1.08 13.93 -12.45
CA LYS A 335 -0.76 14.05 -13.89
C LYS A 335 -1.52 13.03 -14.74
N TYR A 336 -1.68 11.80 -14.25
CA TYR A 336 -2.33 10.70 -14.99
C TYR A 336 -3.74 10.35 -14.50
N ASN A 337 -4.32 11.14 -13.59
CA ASN A 337 -5.64 10.93 -12.99
C ASN A 337 -5.84 9.48 -12.47
N LEU A 338 -4.92 9.02 -11.63
CA LEU A 338 -4.84 7.62 -11.21
C LEU A 338 -5.68 7.27 -9.98
N SER A 339 -6.15 8.26 -9.21
CA SER A 339 -6.94 8.05 -7.98
C SER A 339 -8.15 7.14 -8.22
N LEU A 340 -8.45 6.29 -7.23
CA LEU A 340 -9.66 5.46 -7.20
C LEU A 340 -10.93 6.30 -7.04
N PHE A 341 -10.84 7.44 -6.36
CA PHE A 341 -11.96 8.35 -6.11
C PHE A 341 -11.90 9.49 -7.13
N ARG A 342 -12.94 9.60 -7.94
CA ARG A 342 -13.09 10.61 -9.01
C ARG A 342 -14.37 11.41 -8.83
#